data_AF-A0A533I0G9-F1
#
_entry.id   AF-A0A533I0G9-F1
#
_cell.length_a   1.000
_cell.length_b   1.000
_cell.length_c   1.000
_cell.angle_alpha   90.00
_cell.angle_beta   90.00
_cell.angle_gamma   90.00
#
_symmetry.space_group_name_H-M   'P 1'
#
loop_
_entity.id
_entity.type
_entity.pdbx_description
1 polymer ?
#
loop_
_entity_poly.entity_id
_entity_poly.type
_entity_poly.pdbx_seq_one_letter_code
_entity_poly.pdbx_strand_id
1 'polypeptide(L)'
;MSDRDDEAYLAAVEAMLSAEGMAEAAELLREAETEVVETGYDNWNGGTRLYTVYLAIDPAEYGRLGAKRDTLQEQISARVRAVFEQDDNTGFSAAIRPRIRARPDWRSAPATLSRRTRRNIIDGIKVDRIAWMGAISDVEFLERLWDLKAMPSTDDRFENAAGDIWQHRYNNDDWDDDWIFGDERFNLIDGSADRFLAFLAEMVHPVVRPDRNQALEIVRNFNDQLRPEGWTLEEIEKIAGRPRFVAKAVSDMGGRAVMRAKTVADALDAAWMQKEIERVENAIDRDPALAIGTAKELVESCCKSVLTKRGVEYSSGADLPALTKLVAKELGLVPEDITDAKKGADTIKLILRNLAALTQYLAELRGLYGSGHGRDGRHRGLQPRHARLAVGAAVSFIDFVTETFRERQLRDDATSVAPKPATMAKS
;
A
#
# COMPACT_ATOMS: atom_id res chain seq x y z
N MET A 1 -17.38 5.02 -44.40
CA MET A 1 -17.13 3.57 -44.46
C MET A 1 -17.71 2.93 -43.23
N SER A 2 -18.10 1.66 -43.30
CA SER A 2 -18.53 0.94 -42.10
C SER A 2 -17.30 0.48 -41.31
N ASP A 3 -17.41 0.33 -40.00
CA ASP A 3 -16.34 -0.15 -39.09
C ASP A 3 -15.68 -1.47 -39.57
N ARG A 4 -16.41 -2.28 -40.36
CA ARG A 4 -15.92 -3.53 -40.96
C ARG A 4 -15.03 -3.35 -42.18
N ASP A 5 -15.19 -2.25 -42.91
CA ASP A 5 -14.37 -1.96 -44.09
C ASP A 5 -12.99 -1.44 -43.65
N ASP A 6 -12.94 -0.65 -42.58
CA ASP A 6 -11.70 -0.05 -42.07
C ASP A 6 -10.73 -1.13 -41.54
N GLU A 7 -11.22 -2.14 -40.82
CA GLU A 7 -10.40 -3.28 -40.36
C GLU A 7 -9.76 -4.08 -41.51
N ALA A 8 -10.49 -4.31 -42.61
CA ALA A 8 -9.94 -5.00 -43.77
C ALA A 8 -8.80 -4.19 -44.43
N TYR A 9 -8.91 -2.86 -44.43
CA TYR A 9 -7.89 -1.97 -44.95
C TYR A 9 -6.67 -1.93 -44.03
N LEU A 10 -6.87 -1.87 -42.71
CA LEU A 10 -5.79 -1.93 -41.73
C LEU A 10 -5.04 -3.27 -41.79
N ALA A 11 -5.74 -4.39 -42.00
CA ALA A 11 -5.11 -5.70 -42.22
C ALA A 11 -4.21 -5.72 -43.48
N ALA A 12 -4.62 -5.04 -44.56
CA ALA A 12 -3.79 -4.90 -45.75
C ALA A 12 -2.54 -4.04 -45.48
N VAL A 13 -2.69 -2.94 -44.73
CA VAL A 13 -1.57 -2.08 -44.29
C VAL A 13 -0.57 -2.89 -43.45
N GLU A 14 -1.05 -3.68 -42.50
CA GLU A 14 -0.22 -4.56 -41.67
C GLU A 14 0.56 -5.56 -42.53
N ALA A 15 -0.12 -6.25 -43.46
CA ALA A 15 0.51 -7.23 -44.34
C ALA A 15 1.63 -6.61 -45.19
N MET A 16 1.44 -5.37 -45.67
CA MET A 16 2.49 -4.62 -46.38
C MET A 16 3.69 -4.31 -45.48
N LEU A 17 3.45 -3.82 -44.25
CA LEU A 17 4.50 -3.53 -43.28
C LEU A 17 5.32 -4.79 -42.94
N SER A 18 4.64 -5.90 -42.71
CA SER A 18 5.27 -7.20 -42.42
C SER A 18 6.09 -7.72 -43.61
N ALA A 19 5.57 -7.65 -44.83
CA ALA A 19 6.28 -8.10 -46.04
C ALA A 19 7.58 -7.31 -46.31
N GLU A 20 7.61 -6.05 -45.88
CA GLU A 20 8.76 -5.15 -46.07
C GLU A 20 9.75 -5.17 -44.89
N GLY A 21 9.52 -6.03 -43.89
CA GLY A 21 10.38 -6.18 -42.72
C GLY A 21 10.22 -5.09 -41.66
N MET A 22 9.12 -4.32 -41.69
CA MET A 22 8.81 -3.27 -40.73
C MET A 22 8.07 -3.82 -39.51
N ALA A 23 8.66 -4.81 -38.84
CA ALA A 23 8.02 -5.59 -37.78
C ALA A 23 7.50 -4.73 -36.60
N GLU A 24 8.25 -3.69 -36.19
CA GLU A 24 7.85 -2.80 -35.08
C GLU A 24 6.61 -1.95 -35.45
N ALA A 25 6.47 -1.55 -36.72
CA ALA A 25 5.31 -0.80 -37.20
C ALA A 25 4.09 -1.71 -37.41
N ALA A 26 4.30 -2.94 -37.89
CA ALA A 26 3.25 -3.94 -38.03
C ALA A 26 2.67 -4.36 -36.67
N GLU A 27 3.52 -4.58 -35.66
CA GLU A 27 3.08 -4.90 -34.30
C GLU A 27 2.30 -3.75 -33.67
N LEU A 28 2.81 -2.53 -33.78
CA LEU A 28 2.12 -1.36 -33.26
C LEU A 28 0.72 -1.19 -33.88
N LEU A 29 0.59 -1.47 -35.18
CA LEU A 29 -0.70 -1.42 -35.87
C LEU A 29 -1.67 -2.51 -35.38
N ARG A 30 -1.18 -3.71 -35.04
CA ARG A 30 -2.01 -4.79 -34.47
C ARG A 30 -2.53 -4.49 -33.06
N GLU A 31 -1.70 -3.89 -32.21
CA GLU A 31 -2.02 -3.70 -30.78
C GLU A 31 -2.77 -2.38 -30.48
N ALA A 32 -2.70 -1.41 -31.39
CA ALA A 32 -3.32 -0.11 -31.20
C ALA A 32 -4.85 -0.15 -31.34
N GLU A 33 -5.55 0.66 -30.54
CA GLU A 33 -6.95 0.98 -30.81
C GLU A 33 -6.98 2.02 -31.92
N THR A 34 -7.58 1.68 -33.06
CA THR A 34 -7.58 2.53 -34.26
C THR A 34 -8.86 3.35 -34.40
N GLU A 35 -8.73 4.60 -34.84
CA GLU A 35 -9.86 5.47 -35.17
C GLU A 35 -9.53 6.30 -36.41
N VAL A 36 -10.38 6.24 -37.44
CA VAL A 36 -10.22 7.06 -38.65
C VAL A 36 -11.04 8.35 -38.49
N VAL A 37 -10.36 9.50 -38.49
CA VAL A 37 -11.00 10.80 -38.25
C VAL A 37 -10.72 11.75 -39.40
N GLU A 38 -11.75 12.48 -39.86
CA GLU A 38 -11.56 13.61 -40.77
C GLU A 38 -10.90 14.76 -39.99
N THR A 39 -9.65 15.05 -40.32
CA THR A 39 -8.81 16.03 -39.62
C THR A 39 -8.69 17.36 -40.33
N GLY A 40 -9.12 17.44 -41.59
CA GLY A 40 -9.06 18.69 -42.33
C GLY A 40 -9.67 18.60 -43.73
N TYR A 41 -9.70 19.76 -44.37
CA TYR A 41 -10.14 19.93 -45.75
C TYR A 41 -9.25 20.97 -46.41
N ASP A 42 -8.59 20.59 -47.49
CA ASP A 42 -7.87 21.49 -48.38
C ASP A 42 -8.79 21.89 -49.53
N ASN A 43 -8.85 23.18 -49.85
CA ASN A 43 -9.70 23.72 -50.91
C ASN A 43 -8.97 23.90 -52.25
N TRP A 44 -7.73 23.42 -52.37
CA TRP A 44 -6.99 23.38 -53.62
C TRP A 44 -7.45 22.20 -54.52
N ASN A 45 -7.32 22.35 -55.85
CA ASN A 45 -7.59 21.34 -56.88
C ASN A 45 -8.95 20.60 -56.82
N GLY A 46 -10.03 21.27 -56.42
CA GLY A 46 -11.37 20.65 -56.39
C GLY A 46 -11.79 20.08 -55.03
N GLY A 47 -10.92 20.20 -54.02
CA GLY A 47 -11.24 19.90 -52.63
C GLY A 47 -10.72 18.52 -52.20
N THR A 48 -9.75 18.50 -51.30
CA THR A 48 -9.18 17.26 -50.73
C THR A 48 -9.54 17.14 -49.25
N ARG A 49 -10.24 16.06 -48.87
CA ARG A 49 -10.51 15.76 -47.46
C ARG A 49 -9.33 15.02 -46.86
N LEU A 50 -8.86 15.46 -45.70
CA LEU A 50 -7.71 14.90 -45.01
C LEU A 50 -8.15 14.06 -43.82
N TYR A 51 -7.83 12.77 -43.85
CA TYR A 51 -8.11 11.82 -42.80
C TYR A 51 -6.84 11.41 -42.07
N THR A 52 -6.96 11.18 -40.76
CA THR A 52 -5.89 10.63 -39.94
C THR A 52 -6.38 9.33 -39.29
N VAL A 53 -5.63 8.26 -39.51
CA VAL A 53 -5.75 7.00 -38.77
C VAL A 53 -5.00 7.18 -37.46
N TYR A 54 -5.73 7.34 -36.36
CA TYR A 54 -5.13 7.44 -35.04
C TYR A 54 -4.89 6.07 -34.45
N LEU A 55 -3.65 5.80 -34.02
CA LEU A 55 -3.25 4.59 -33.31
C LEU A 55 -3.11 4.92 -31.82
N ALA A 56 -4.10 4.55 -31.02
CA ALA A 56 -4.09 4.79 -29.58
C ALA A 56 -3.41 3.62 -28.83
N ILE A 57 -2.25 3.90 -28.24
CA ILE A 57 -1.41 2.93 -27.49
C ILE A 57 -1.30 3.30 -26.00
N ASP A 58 -0.74 2.41 -25.18
CA ASP A 58 -0.56 2.70 -23.76
C ASP A 58 0.34 3.94 -23.53
N PRO A 59 0.00 4.88 -22.61
CA PRO A 59 0.82 6.08 -22.37
C PRO A 59 2.28 5.80 -21.99
N ALA A 60 2.58 4.71 -21.30
CA ALA A 60 3.96 4.34 -20.96
C ALA A 60 4.72 3.85 -22.20
N GLU A 61 4.07 3.11 -23.07
CA GLU A 61 4.61 2.73 -24.38
C GLU A 61 4.83 3.94 -25.29
N TYR A 62 3.84 4.84 -25.37
CA TYR A 62 3.96 6.11 -26.08
C TYR A 62 5.19 6.90 -25.62
N GLY A 63 5.44 6.96 -24.30
CA GLY A 63 6.65 7.55 -23.73
C GLY A 63 7.93 6.84 -24.15
N ARG A 64 7.95 5.50 -24.08
CA ARG A 64 9.11 4.66 -24.44
C ARG A 64 9.52 4.79 -25.91
N LEU A 65 8.56 4.92 -26.83
CA LEU A 65 8.85 5.08 -28.26
C LEU A 65 9.69 6.34 -28.56
N GLY A 66 9.54 7.41 -27.77
CA GLY A 66 10.40 8.59 -27.87
C GLY A 66 10.54 9.13 -29.31
N ALA A 67 11.78 9.24 -29.78
CA ALA A 67 12.08 9.71 -31.14
C ALA A 67 11.73 8.70 -32.24
N LYS A 68 11.55 7.41 -31.93
CA LYS A 68 11.16 6.40 -32.92
C LYS A 68 9.74 6.60 -33.45
N ARG A 69 8.89 7.33 -32.71
CA ARG A 69 7.48 7.57 -33.11
C ARG A 69 7.37 8.18 -34.50
N ASP A 70 8.23 9.13 -34.84
CA ASP A 70 8.15 9.82 -36.13
C ASP A 70 8.43 8.85 -37.28
N THR A 71 9.45 8.00 -37.13
CA THR A 71 9.77 6.94 -38.10
C THR A 71 8.63 5.94 -38.25
N LEU A 72 8.04 5.49 -37.13
CA LEU A 72 6.91 4.54 -37.17
C LEU A 72 5.68 5.17 -37.83
N GLN A 73 5.35 6.41 -37.48
CA GLN A 73 4.24 7.15 -38.11
C GLN A 73 4.44 7.33 -39.61
N GLU A 74 5.67 7.63 -40.05
CA GLU A 74 5.98 7.78 -41.47
C GLU A 74 5.84 6.46 -42.23
N GLN A 75 6.37 5.37 -41.66
CA GLN A 75 6.27 4.03 -42.22
C GLN A 75 4.80 3.61 -42.39
N ILE A 76 3.99 3.77 -41.34
CA ILE A 76 2.57 3.43 -41.33
C ILE A 76 1.80 4.37 -42.27
N SER A 77 2.04 5.68 -42.21
CA SER A 77 1.37 6.67 -43.07
C SER A 77 1.55 6.35 -44.54
N ALA A 78 2.75 5.96 -44.97
CA ALA A 78 3.00 5.63 -46.37
C ALA A 78 2.15 4.44 -46.86
N ARG A 79 1.90 3.43 -46.02
CA ARG A 79 1.09 2.26 -46.39
C ARG A 79 -0.40 2.54 -46.22
N VAL A 80 -0.77 3.32 -45.21
CA VAL A 80 -2.14 3.83 -45.06
C VAL A 80 -2.54 4.61 -46.32
N ARG A 81 -1.70 5.50 -46.85
CA ARG A 81 -1.99 6.19 -48.12
C ARG A 81 -2.21 5.21 -49.27
N ALA A 82 -1.31 4.24 -49.43
CA ALA A 82 -1.39 3.26 -50.51
C ALA A 82 -2.67 2.41 -50.49
N VAL A 83 -3.31 2.24 -49.32
CA VAL A 83 -4.51 1.41 -49.15
C VAL A 83 -5.79 2.26 -49.08
N PHE A 84 -5.77 3.39 -48.37
CA PHE A 84 -6.95 4.21 -48.08
C PHE A 84 -7.21 5.30 -49.13
N GLU A 85 -6.20 5.83 -49.82
CA GLU A 85 -6.39 6.83 -50.89
C GLU A 85 -6.88 6.13 -52.17
N GLN A 86 -8.21 6.03 -52.29
CA GLN A 86 -8.89 5.40 -53.43
C GLN A 86 -9.20 6.40 -54.56
N ASP A 87 -9.10 7.71 -54.28
CA ASP A 87 -9.31 8.80 -55.23
C ASP A 87 -8.38 9.99 -54.95
N ASP A 88 -8.24 10.89 -55.93
CA ASP A 88 -7.35 12.07 -55.85
C ASP A 88 -7.87 13.17 -54.89
N ASN A 89 -9.07 12.99 -54.31
CA ASN A 89 -9.75 13.98 -53.46
C ASN A 89 -9.72 13.60 -51.98
N THR A 90 -8.95 12.58 -51.62
CA THR A 90 -8.75 12.15 -50.24
C THR A 90 -7.27 11.99 -49.93
N GLY A 91 -6.84 12.53 -48.79
CA GLY A 91 -5.50 12.38 -48.28
C GLY A 91 -5.52 11.66 -46.94
N PHE A 92 -4.61 10.71 -46.73
CA PHE A 92 -4.52 9.96 -45.49
C PHE A 92 -3.16 10.10 -44.80
N SER A 93 -3.16 9.95 -43.48
CA SER A 93 -1.95 9.83 -42.67
C SER A 93 -2.22 8.97 -41.44
N ALA A 94 -1.16 8.57 -40.75
CA ALA A 94 -1.24 7.83 -39.50
C ALA A 94 -0.53 8.61 -38.39
N ALA A 95 -1.16 8.66 -37.22
CA ALA A 95 -0.61 9.33 -36.04
C ALA A 95 -0.77 8.46 -34.80
N ILE A 96 0.32 8.29 -34.06
CA ILE A 96 0.32 7.57 -32.79
C ILE A 96 -0.09 8.55 -31.71
N ARG A 97 -1.02 8.16 -30.84
CA ARG A 97 -1.46 8.97 -29.69
C ARG A 97 -1.49 8.14 -28.41
N PRO A 98 -1.29 8.74 -27.23
CA PRO A 98 -1.53 8.03 -25.99
C PRO A 98 -3.03 7.77 -25.83
N ARG A 99 -3.38 6.54 -25.47
CA ARG A 99 -4.74 6.15 -25.14
C ARG A 99 -5.16 6.86 -23.86
N ILE A 100 -6.16 7.73 -23.96
CA ILE A 100 -6.68 8.48 -22.82
C ILE A 100 -7.75 7.62 -22.16
N ARG A 101 -7.42 7.06 -20.99
CA ARG A 101 -8.40 6.37 -20.12
C ARG A 101 -8.48 7.09 -18.78
N ALA A 102 -9.69 7.13 -18.22
CA ALA A 102 -9.88 7.64 -16.86
C ALA A 102 -9.14 6.72 -15.89
N ARG A 103 -8.11 7.25 -15.23
CA ARG A 103 -7.39 6.59 -14.14
C ARG A 103 -7.66 7.37 -12.85
N PRO A 104 -8.70 7.03 -12.07
CA PRO A 104 -9.12 7.82 -10.90
C PRO A 104 -8.02 8.06 -9.87
N ASP A 105 -7.02 7.16 -9.84
CA ASP A 105 -5.88 7.11 -8.93
C ASP A 105 -4.59 7.72 -9.50
N TRP A 106 -4.58 8.35 -10.69
CA TRP A 106 -3.34 8.80 -11.34
C TRP A 106 -2.50 9.81 -10.52
N ARG A 107 -3.12 10.49 -9.55
CA ARG A 107 -2.46 11.42 -8.62
C ARG A 107 -1.83 10.72 -7.40
N SER A 108 -2.08 9.43 -7.23
CA SER A 108 -1.45 8.58 -6.24
C SER A 108 -0.16 8.00 -6.81
N ALA A 109 0.91 7.98 -6.02
CA ALA A 109 2.12 7.24 -6.40
C ALA A 109 1.77 5.75 -6.60
N PRO A 110 2.32 5.07 -7.62
CA PRO A 110 2.06 3.65 -7.83
C PRO A 110 2.40 2.87 -6.57
N ALA A 111 1.53 1.92 -6.21
CA ALA A 111 1.77 1.14 -5.01
C ALA A 111 3.11 0.40 -5.08
N THR A 112 3.83 0.38 -3.97
CA THR A 112 5.04 -0.43 -3.81
C THR A 112 4.80 -1.47 -2.72
N LEU A 113 4.97 -2.74 -3.08
CA LEU A 113 4.93 -3.88 -2.17
C LEU A 113 6.09 -4.81 -2.50
N SER A 114 6.92 -5.15 -1.52
CA SER A 114 8.05 -6.05 -1.72
C SER A 114 7.61 -7.47 -2.11
N ARG A 115 8.41 -8.13 -2.96
CA ARG A 115 8.22 -9.53 -3.36
C ARG A 115 8.08 -10.47 -2.16
N ARG A 116 8.85 -10.20 -1.09
CA ARG A 116 8.83 -10.96 0.17
C ARG A 116 7.47 -10.87 0.84
N THR A 117 6.91 -9.67 0.97
CA THR A 117 5.60 -9.47 1.61
C THR A 117 4.48 -10.16 0.82
N ARG A 118 4.53 -10.10 -0.52
CA ARG A 118 3.55 -10.81 -1.36
C ARG A 118 3.62 -12.33 -1.17
N ARG A 119 4.82 -12.91 -1.12
CA ARG A 119 4.99 -14.33 -0.82
C ARG A 119 4.48 -14.69 0.57
N ASN A 120 4.84 -13.93 1.60
CA ASN A 120 4.36 -14.21 2.96
C ASN A 120 2.83 -14.22 3.03
N ILE A 121 2.16 -13.29 2.35
CA ILE A 121 0.69 -13.25 2.29
C ILE A 121 0.15 -14.50 1.57
N ILE A 122 0.71 -14.85 0.42
CA ILE A 122 0.31 -16.04 -0.35
C ILE A 122 0.56 -17.33 0.46
N ASP A 123 1.71 -17.45 1.12
CA ASP A 123 2.04 -18.59 1.97
C ASP A 123 1.04 -18.70 3.12
N GLY A 124 0.65 -17.58 3.74
CA GLY A 124 -0.42 -17.53 4.74
C GLY A 124 -1.76 -18.04 4.20
N ILE A 125 -2.15 -17.60 3.00
CA ILE A 125 -3.37 -18.07 2.31
C ILE A 125 -3.32 -19.60 2.11
N LYS A 126 -2.17 -20.15 1.70
CA LYS A 126 -1.98 -21.59 1.49
C LYS A 126 -2.00 -22.38 2.80
N VAL A 127 -1.31 -21.89 3.83
CA VAL A 127 -1.22 -22.53 5.15
C VAL A 127 -2.61 -22.61 5.80
N ASP A 128 -3.36 -21.52 5.76
CA ASP A 128 -4.71 -21.44 6.33
C ASP A 128 -5.77 -22.08 5.42
N ARG A 129 -5.36 -22.58 4.24
CA ARG A 129 -6.24 -23.17 3.20
C ARG A 129 -7.42 -22.27 2.86
N ILE A 130 -7.14 -20.98 2.73
CA ILE A 130 -8.17 -19.98 2.41
C ILE A 130 -8.50 -20.10 0.91
N ALA A 131 -9.73 -20.51 0.60
CA ALA A 131 -10.29 -20.41 -0.74
C ALA A 131 -10.35 -18.92 -1.15
N TRP A 132 -9.53 -18.52 -2.11
CA TRP A 132 -9.36 -17.11 -2.50
C TRP A 132 -10.59 -16.54 -3.21
N MET A 133 -11.25 -17.36 -4.02
CA MET A 133 -12.53 -17.07 -4.68
C MET A 133 -13.74 -17.11 -3.73
N GLY A 134 -13.57 -17.61 -2.51
CA GLY A 134 -14.62 -17.63 -1.49
C GLY A 134 -15.86 -18.40 -1.93
N ALA A 135 -17.00 -17.73 -2.03
CA ALA A 135 -18.31 -18.31 -2.33
C ALA A 135 -18.71 -18.26 -3.81
N ILE A 136 -17.84 -17.72 -4.67
CA ILE A 136 -18.07 -17.63 -6.12
C ILE A 136 -17.00 -18.44 -6.87
N SER A 137 -17.20 -18.64 -8.18
CA SER A 137 -16.24 -19.38 -8.99
C SER A 137 -14.95 -18.60 -9.27
N ASP A 138 -13.88 -19.31 -9.65
CA ASP A 138 -12.59 -18.75 -10.08
C ASP A 138 -12.79 -17.72 -11.19
N VAL A 139 -13.60 -18.06 -12.20
CA VAL A 139 -13.91 -17.19 -13.34
C VAL A 139 -14.69 -15.95 -12.88
N GLU A 140 -15.77 -16.13 -12.11
CA GLU A 140 -16.56 -14.99 -11.59
C GLU A 140 -15.73 -14.06 -10.68
N PHE A 141 -14.80 -14.61 -9.91
CA PHE A 141 -13.88 -13.80 -9.11
C PHE A 141 -12.91 -13.01 -9.99
N LEU A 142 -12.26 -13.69 -10.92
CA LEU A 142 -11.19 -13.10 -11.72
C LEU A 142 -11.74 -12.10 -12.74
N GLU A 143 -12.94 -12.30 -13.30
CA GLU A 143 -13.61 -11.33 -14.19
C GLU A 143 -13.91 -9.98 -13.52
N ARG A 144 -13.93 -9.92 -12.19
CA ARG A 144 -14.13 -8.68 -11.43
C ARG A 144 -12.86 -7.82 -11.40
N LEU A 145 -11.73 -8.41 -11.73
CA LEU A 145 -10.41 -7.79 -11.68
C LEU A 145 -9.76 -7.72 -13.07
N TRP A 146 -9.97 -8.71 -13.92
CA TRP A 146 -9.36 -8.84 -15.25
C TRP A 146 -10.41 -9.09 -16.33
N ASP A 147 -10.15 -8.62 -17.55
CA ASP A 147 -10.93 -8.99 -18.72
C ASP A 147 -10.44 -10.35 -19.25
N LEU A 148 -10.98 -11.43 -18.71
CA LEU A 148 -10.53 -12.79 -19.05
C LEU A 148 -10.80 -13.18 -20.51
N LYS A 149 -11.72 -12.51 -21.20
CA LYS A 149 -12.04 -12.79 -22.60
C LYS A 149 -11.00 -12.18 -23.54
N ALA A 150 -10.38 -11.08 -23.12
CA ALA A 150 -9.26 -10.47 -23.83
C ALA A 150 -7.91 -11.11 -23.48
N MET A 151 -7.84 -11.97 -22.47
CA MET A 151 -6.60 -12.63 -22.04
C MET A 151 -6.41 -13.97 -22.76
N PRO A 152 -5.17 -14.30 -23.17
CA PRO A 152 -4.88 -15.55 -23.83
C PRO A 152 -5.07 -16.76 -22.90
N SER A 153 -5.45 -17.89 -23.49
CA SER A 153 -5.42 -19.17 -22.81
C SER A 153 -3.97 -19.67 -22.65
N THR A 154 -3.73 -20.48 -21.62
CA THR A 154 -2.50 -21.29 -21.48
C THR A 154 -2.61 -22.65 -22.19
N ASP A 155 -3.79 -22.98 -22.70
CA ASP A 155 -4.09 -24.17 -23.47
C ASP A 155 -4.69 -23.74 -24.81
N ASP A 156 -3.90 -23.89 -25.88
CA ASP A 156 -4.26 -23.46 -27.24
C ASP A 156 -5.59 -24.06 -27.77
N ARG A 157 -6.17 -25.04 -27.08
CA ARG A 157 -7.51 -25.58 -27.37
C ARG A 157 -8.64 -24.61 -27.02
N PHE A 158 -8.40 -23.61 -26.19
CA PHE A 158 -9.40 -22.63 -25.74
C PHE A 158 -9.05 -21.23 -26.23
N GLU A 159 -10.09 -20.47 -26.59
CA GLU A 159 -9.96 -19.15 -27.20
C GLU A 159 -9.40 -18.09 -26.22
N ASN A 160 -9.71 -18.21 -24.93
CA ASN A 160 -9.36 -17.22 -23.92
C ASN A 160 -9.21 -17.83 -22.53
N ALA A 161 -8.67 -17.05 -21.60
CA ALA A 161 -8.42 -17.46 -20.22
C ALA A 161 -9.71 -17.90 -19.50
N ALA A 162 -10.86 -17.29 -19.79
CA ALA A 162 -12.12 -17.67 -19.12
C ALA A 162 -12.53 -19.12 -19.44
N GLY A 163 -12.49 -19.50 -20.72
CA GLY A 163 -12.84 -20.86 -21.16
C GLY A 163 -11.87 -21.91 -20.63
N ASP A 164 -10.57 -21.58 -20.66
CA ASP A 164 -9.48 -22.40 -20.13
C ASP A 164 -9.64 -22.70 -18.63
N ILE A 165 -9.78 -21.65 -17.82
CA ILE A 165 -9.98 -21.77 -16.37
C ILE A 165 -11.25 -22.57 -16.09
N TRP A 166 -12.35 -22.30 -16.79
CA TRP A 166 -13.59 -23.04 -16.60
C TRP A 166 -13.42 -24.53 -16.89
N GLN A 167 -12.77 -24.87 -18.01
CA GLN A 167 -12.56 -26.26 -18.37
C GLN A 167 -11.76 -26.99 -17.29
N HIS A 168 -10.64 -26.43 -16.88
CA HIS A 168 -9.71 -27.13 -15.99
C HIS A 168 -10.19 -27.16 -14.54
N ARG A 169 -10.78 -26.07 -14.04
CA ARG A 169 -11.22 -25.97 -12.63
C ARG A 169 -12.59 -26.56 -12.36
N TYR A 170 -13.49 -26.60 -13.34
CA TYR A 170 -14.88 -27.02 -13.12
C TYR A 170 -15.32 -28.23 -13.93
N ASN A 171 -14.90 -28.35 -15.19
CA ASN A 171 -15.28 -29.51 -16.00
C ASN A 171 -14.37 -30.71 -15.74
N ASN A 172 -13.06 -30.48 -15.53
CA ASN A 172 -12.07 -31.55 -15.35
C ASN A 172 -11.63 -31.75 -13.89
N ASP A 173 -11.57 -30.67 -13.10
CA ASP A 173 -11.03 -30.68 -11.74
C ASP A 173 -9.55 -31.16 -11.71
N ASP A 174 -8.72 -30.64 -12.63
CA ASP A 174 -7.34 -31.09 -12.85
C ASP A 174 -6.26 -30.02 -12.56
N TRP A 175 -6.65 -28.87 -12.00
CA TRP A 175 -5.75 -27.81 -11.52
C TRP A 175 -5.81 -27.66 -10.01
N ASP A 176 -4.67 -27.42 -9.36
CA ASP A 176 -4.56 -27.20 -7.91
C ASP A 176 -5.31 -25.95 -7.44
N ASP A 177 -5.85 -25.94 -6.22
CA ASP A 177 -6.60 -24.79 -5.66
C ASP A 177 -5.82 -23.47 -5.59
N ASP A 178 -4.51 -23.55 -5.64
CA ASP A 178 -3.59 -22.44 -5.51
C ASP A 178 -2.89 -22.09 -6.86
N TRP A 179 -3.37 -22.65 -7.98
CA TRP A 179 -2.86 -22.46 -9.34
C TRP A 179 -2.60 -20.99 -9.68
N ILE A 180 -3.52 -20.11 -9.28
CA ILE A 180 -3.51 -18.68 -9.56
C ILE A 180 -2.23 -17.97 -9.06
N PHE A 181 -1.59 -18.49 -8.01
CA PHE A 181 -0.40 -17.86 -7.45
C PHE A 181 0.88 -18.14 -8.27
N GLY A 182 0.85 -19.14 -9.15
CA GLY A 182 1.93 -19.46 -10.09
C GLY A 182 1.66 -18.99 -11.53
N ASP A 183 0.46 -18.54 -11.84
CA ASP A 183 0.05 -18.25 -13.21
C ASP A 183 0.61 -16.90 -13.71
N GLU A 184 1.34 -16.95 -14.82
CA GLU A 184 2.03 -15.80 -15.41
C GLU A 184 1.08 -14.74 -15.96
N ARG A 185 -0.16 -15.11 -16.33
CA ARG A 185 -1.15 -14.16 -16.85
C ARG A 185 -1.57 -13.14 -15.78
N PHE A 186 -1.57 -13.56 -14.52
CA PHE A 186 -1.97 -12.73 -13.37
C PHE A 186 -0.77 -12.15 -12.63
N ASN A 187 0.34 -12.91 -12.60
CA ASN A 187 1.65 -12.47 -12.08
C ASN A 187 1.57 -11.77 -10.70
N LEU A 188 0.92 -12.41 -9.73
CA LEU A 188 0.66 -11.80 -8.42
C LEU A 188 1.94 -11.49 -7.63
N ILE A 189 3.03 -12.24 -7.85
CA ILE A 189 4.31 -12.05 -7.15
C ILE A 189 5.14 -10.91 -7.74
N ASP A 190 5.37 -10.91 -9.05
CA ASP A 190 6.32 -10.02 -9.72
C ASP A 190 5.62 -8.90 -10.51
N GLY A 191 4.28 -8.91 -10.60
CA GLY A 191 3.46 -7.91 -11.29
C GLY A 191 3.15 -6.64 -10.48
N SER A 192 2.09 -5.92 -10.88
CA SER A 192 1.69 -4.65 -10.25
C SER A 192 1.22 -4.85 -8.79
N ALA A 193 1.72 -4.00 -7.89
CA ALA A 193 1.24 -3.98 -6.51
C ALA A 193 -0.23 -3.54 -6.41
N ASP A 194 -0.69 -2.66 -7.31
CA ASP A 194 -2.09 -2.24 -7.37
C ASP A 194 -3.00 -3.44 -7.68
N ARG A 195 -2.58 -4.31 -8.62
CA ARG A 195 -3.29 -5.55 -8.96
C ARG A 195 -3.31 -6.53 -7.78
N PHE A 196 -2.19 -6.69 -7.10
CA PHE A 196 -2.10 -7.52 -5.92
C PHE A 196 -3.01 -7.03 -4.78
N LEU A 197 -2.99 -5.72 -4.50
CA LEU A 197 -3.85 -5.10 -3.49
C LEU A 197 -5.34 -5.20 -3.84
N ALA A 198 -5.69 -5.03 -5.11
CA ALA A 198 -7.06 -5.22 -5.59
C ALA A 198 -7.52 -6.68 -5.43
N PHE A 199 -6.64 -7.64 -5.73
CA PHE A 199 -6.90 -9.07 -5.50
C PHE A 199 -7.21 -9.35 -4.02
N LEU A 200 -6.37 -8.86 -3.10
CA LEU A 200 -6.61 -9.04 -1.65
C LEU A 200 -7.92 -8.38 -1.18
N ALA A 201 -8.24 -7.19 -1.71
CA ALA A 201 -9.49 -6.51 -1.38
C ALA A 201 -10.72 -7.28 -1.91
N GLU A 202 -10.60 -7.89 -3.09
CA GLU A 202 -11.68 -8.69 -3.69
C GLU A 202 -11.90 -10.01 -2.93
N MET A 203 -10.83 -10.66 -2.44
CA MET A 203 -10.92 -11.88 -1.61
C MET A 203 -11.83 -11.72 -0.37
N VAL A 204 -11.98 -10.49 0.12
CA VAL A 204 -12.77 -10.14 1.31
C VAL A 204 -14.01 -9.32 0.97
N HIS A 205 -14.32 -9.16 -0.32
CA HIS A 205 -15.52 -8.45 -0.78
C HIS A 205 -16.78 -9.21 -0.33
N PRO A 206 -17.88 -8.55 0.12
CA PRO A 206 -19.06 -9.23 0.66
C PRO A 206 -19.77 -10.26 -0.23
N VAL A 207 -19.56 -10.21 -1.55
CA VAL A 207 -20.06 -11.19 -2.52
C VAL A 207 -19.17 -12.44 -2.55
N VAL A 208 -17.85 -12.23 -2.49
CA VAL A 208 -16.83 -13.29 -2.44
C VAL A 208 -16.83 -13.96 -1.07
N ARG A 209 -16.93 -13.16 -0.01
CA ARG A 209 -16.88 -13.62 1.39
C ARG A 209 -18.04 -13.07 2.21
N PRO A 210 -19.21 -13.75 2.15
CA PRO A 210 -20.42 -13.35 2.87
C PRO A 210 -20.28 -13.35 4.40
N ASP A 211 -19.43 -14.20 4.95
CA ASP A 211 -19.18 -14.26 6.39
C ASP A 211 -18.33 -13.07 6.84
N ARG A 212 -18.95 -12.19 7.62
CA ARG A 212 -18.31 -10.98 8.15
C ARG A 212 -17.13 -11.28 9.06
N ASN A 213 -17.22 -12.30 9.92
CA ASN A 213 -16.16 -12.60 10.86
C ASN A 213 -14.94 -13.17 10.12
N GLN A 214 -15.19 -14.06 9.16
CA GLN A 214 -14.13 -14.60 8.31
C GLN A 214 -13.45 -13.49 7.48
N ALA A 215 -14.23 -12.58 6.89
CA ALA A 215 -13.67 -11.44 6.15
C ALA A 215 -12.80 -10.54 7.05
N LEU A 216 -13.26 -10.25 8.27
CA LEU A 216 -12.51 -9.43 9.24
C LEU A 216 -11.21 -10.11 9.70
N GLU A 217 -11.23 -11.42 9.89
CA GLU A 217 -10.04 -12.20 10.26
C GLU A 217 -8.97 -12.16 9.14
N ILE A 218 -9.39 -12.39 7.89
CA ILE A 218 -8.48 -12.33 6.75
C ILE A 218 -7.92 -10.93 6.55
N VAL A 219 -8.75 -9.89 6.69
CA VAL A 219 -8.30 -8.50 6.64
C VAL A 219 -7.26 -8.21 7.72
N ARG A 220 -7.40 -8.76 8.93
CA ARG A 220 -6.38 -8.62 9.99
C ARG A 220 -5.06 -9.25 9.55
N ASN A 221 -5.08 -10.51 9.09
CA ASN A 221 -3.88 -11.23 8.65
C ASN A 221 -3.18 -10.53 7.48
N PHE A 222 -3.94 -10.03 6.50
CA PHE A 222 -3.38 -9.23 5.40
C PHE A 222 -2.75 -7.93 5.91
N ASN A 223 -3.46 -7.19 6.77
CA ASN A 223 -2.97 -5.93 7.30
C ASN A 223 -1.69 -6.08 8.14
N ASP A 224 -1.48 -7.21 8.83
CA ASP A 224 -0.24 -7.48 9.56
C ASP A 224 0.99 -7.51 8.64
N GLN A 225 0.82 -7.96 7.40
CA GLN A 225 1.87 -7.96 6.37
C GLN A 225 1.93 -6.66 5.57
N LEU A 226 0.78 -6.03 5.26
CA LEU A 226 0.70 -4.84 4.42
C LEU A 226 1.15 -3.55 5.13
N ARG A 227 0.86 -3.42 6.43
CA ARG A 227 1.15 -2.18 7.18
C ARG A 227 2.64 -1.82 7.27
N PRO A 228 3.57 -2.78 7.46
CA PRO A 228 5.01 -2.52 7.35
C PRO A 228 5.45 -1.94 6.00
N GLU A 229 4.75 -2.29 4.92
CA GLU A 229 4.99 -1.77 3.56
C GLU A 229 4.21 -0.46 3.28
N GLY A 230 3.52 0.09 4.29
CA GLY A 230 2.78 1.34 4.17
C GLY A 230 1.43 1.18 3.48
N TRP A 231 0.81 0.00 3.53
CA TRP A 231 -0.54 -0.25 3.01
C TRP A 231 -1.48 -0.80 4.06
N THR A 232 -2.77 -0.52 3.92
CA THR A 232 -3.81 -1.17 4.73
C THR A 232 -5.09 -1.33 3.93
N LEU A 233 -5.80 -2.43 4.15
CA LEU A 233 -7.19 -2.61 3.73
C LEU A 233 -8.09 -1.90 4.76
N GLU A 234 -8.68 -0.78 4.36
CA GLU A 234 -9.58 0.02 5.19
C GLU A 234 -11.03 -0.19 4.77
N GLU A 235 -11.94 -0.28 5.76
CA GLU A 235 -13.39 -0.31 5.52
C GLU A 235 -13.84 1.06 4.99
N ILE A 236 -14.51 1.08 3.83
CA ILE A 236 -15.03 2.33 3.24
C ILE A 236 -16.55 2.39 3.23
N GLU A 237 -17.22 1.26 3.01
CA GLU A 237 -18.65 1.18 2.74
C GLU A 237 -19.22 -0.11 3.31
N LYS A 238 -20.54 -0.17 3.47
CA LYS A 238 -21.24 -1.41 3.83
C LYS A 238 -22.22 -1.81 2.74
N ILE A 239 -22.09 -3.04 2.25
CA ILE A 239 -23.06 -3.66 1.33
C ILE A 239 -23.95 -4.55 2.18
N ALA A 240 -25.24 -4.21 2.30
CA ALA A 240 -26.19 -4.95 3.14
C ALA A 240 -25.69 -5.19 4.58
N GLY A 241 -25.00 -4.20 5.17
CA GLY A 241 -24.43 -4.29 6.52
C GLY A 241 -23.08 -5.02 6.63
N ARG A 242 -22.56 -5.57 5.53
CA ARG A 242 -21.23 -6.21 5.47
C ARG A 242 -20.17 -5.22 4.98
N PRO A 243 -18.98 -5.19 5.60
CA PRO A 243 -17.94 -4.22 5.27
C PRO A 243 -17.32 -4.49 3.90
N ARG A 244 -17.09 -3.43 3.12
CA ARG A 244 -16.29 -3.44 1.89
C ARG A 244 -14.97 -2.74 2.18
N PHE A 245 -13.88 -3.41 1.79
CA PHE A 245 -12.52 -2.93 2.03
C PHE A 245 -11.86 -2.46 0.74
N VAL A 246 -10.99 -1.46 0.85
CA VAL A 246 -10.09 -1.04 -0.23
C VAL A 246 -8.69 -0.82 0.31
N ALA A 247 -7.69 -1.09 -0.51
CA ALA A 247 -6.32 -0.77 -0.18
C ALA A 247 -6.09 0.74 -0.20
N LYS A 248 -5.47 1.25 0.85
CA LYS A 248 -5.00 2.63 0.93
C LYS A 248 -3.57 2.65 1.43
N ALA A 249 -2.81 3.59 0.89
CA ALA A 249 -1.53 3.93 1.46
C ALA A 249 -1.79 4.40 2.90
N VAL A 250 -0.96 3.95 3.84
CA VAL A 250 -0.89 4.46 5.20
C VAL A 250 -0.30 5.86 5.11
N SER A 251 -1.13 6.83 4.69
CA SER A 251 -0.80 8.23 4.65
C SER A 251 -0.80 8.75 6.08
N ASP A 252 0.34 8.58 6.76
CA ASP A 252 0.98 9.60 7.60
C ASP A 252 1.98 8.99 8.60
N MET A 253 2.91 9.82 9.07
CA MET A 253 3.74 9.52 10.27
C MET A 253 2.88 9.07 11.47
N GLY A 254 1.62 9.52 11.54
CA GLY A 254 0.63 9.08 12.53
C GLY A 254 0.32 7.59 12.46
N GLY A 255 0.07 7.02 11.27
CA GLY A 255 -0.27 5.60 11.13
C GLY A 255 0.88 4.66 11.47
N ARG A 256 2.11 5.00 11.06
CA ARG A 256 3.32 4.26 11.46
C ARG A 256 3.61 4.35 12.96
N ALA A 257 3.42 5.53 13.56
CA ALA A 257 3.55 5.71 15.00
C ALA A 257 2.50 4.87 15.76
N VAL A 258 1.23 4.93 15.35
CA VAL A 258 0.16 4.12 15.92
C VAL A 258 0.49 2.62 15.85
N MET A 259 1.02 2.14 14.73
CA MET A 259 1.41 0.73 14.61
C MET A 259 2.53 0.32 15.57
N ARG A 260 3.58 1.12 15.71
CA ARG A 260 4.62 0.85 16.72
C ARG A 260 4.07 0.88 18.14
N ALA A 261 3.13 1.78 18.42
CA ALA A 261 2.47 1.83 19.72
C ALA A 261 1.72 0.52 20.03
N LYS A 262 1.06 -0.11 19.03
CA LYS A 262 0.39 -1.41 19.21
C LYS A 262 1.38 -2.50 19.63
N THR A 263 2.53 -2.58 18.95
CA THR A 263 3.63 -3.51 19.33
C THR A 263 4.10 -3.29 20.77
N VAL A 264 4.19 -2.03 21.22
CA VAL A 264 4.58 -1.68 22.59
C VAL A 264 3.51 -2.08 23.61
N ALA A 265 2.23 -1.86 23.32
CA ALA A 265 1.15 -2.23 24.22
C ALA A 265 1.06 -3.76 24.40
N ASP A 266 1.25 -4.53 23.33
CA ASP A 266 1.35 -5.99 23.39
C ASP A 266 2.56 -6.44 24.21
N ALA A 267 3.70 -5.77 24.03
CA ALA A 267 4.92 -6.04 24.77
C ALA A 267 4.79 -5.87 26.28
N LEU A 268 4.00 -4.88 26.69
CA LEU A 268 3.75 -4.56 28.08
C LEU A 268 2.55 -5.31 28.65
N ASP A 269 1.85 -6.14 27.87
CA ASP A 269 0.57 -6.77 28.26
C ASP A 269 -0.42 -5.74 28.84
N ALA A 270 -0.47 -4.58 28.19
CA ALA A 270 -1.19 -3.40 28.69
C ALA A 270 -2.48 -3.20 27.89
N ALA A 271 -3.51 -3.98 28.22
CA ALA A 271 -4.83 -3.93 27.57
C ALA A 271 -5.46 -2.52 27.54
N TRP A 272 -5.11 -1.67 28.51
CA TRP A 272 -5.57 -0.28 28.55
C TRP A 272 -4.91 0.61 27.49
N MET A 273 -3.61 0.42 27.23
CA MET A 273 -2.87 1.17 26.20
C MET A 273 -3.42 0.89 24.80
N GLN A 274 -3.91 -0.32 24.53
CA GLN A 274 -4.55 -0.65 23.24
C GLN A 274 -5.75 0.26 22.93
N LYS A 275 -6.60 0.54 23.93
CA LYS A 275 -7.75 1.44 23.78
C LYS A 275 -7.32 2.88 23.52
N GLU A 276 -6.23 3.33 24.13
CA GLU A 276 -5.68 4.66 23.88
C GLU A 276 -5.11 4.79 22.48
N ILE A 277 -4.44 3.75 21.97
CA ILE A 277 -3.85 3.74 20.64
C ILE A 277 -4.96 3.83 19.57
N GLU A 278 -6.03 3.05 19.72
CA GLU A 278 -7.21 3.14 18.86
C GLU A 278 -7.85 4.53 18.92
N ARG A 279 -7.91 5.14 20.11
CA ARG A 279 -8.44 6.49 20.29
C ARG A 279 -7.56 7.55 19.62
N VAL A 280 -6.24 7.42 19.69
CA VAL A 280 -5.29 8.30 18.99
C VAL A 280 -5.45 8.16 17.47
N GLU A 281 -5.53 6.93 16.95
CA GLU A 281 -5.69 6.64 15.53
C GLU A 281 -6.92 7.33 14.94
N ASN A 282 -8.05 7.22 15.64
CA ASN A 282 -9.31 7.85 15.22
C ASN A 282 -9.35 9.37 15.38
N ALA A 283 -8.53 9.94 16.29
CA ALA A 283 -8.55 11.36 16.63
C ALA A 283 -7.53 12.20 15.85
N ILE A 284 -6.43 11.63 15.36
CA ILE A 284 -5.30 12.38 14.76
C ILE A 284 -5.74 13.41 13.71
N ASP A 285 -6.70 13.05 12.87
CA ASP A 285 -7.19 13.90 11.77
C ASP A 285 -8.45 14.70 12.12
N ARG A 286 -9.29 14.16 13.02
CA ARG A 286 -10.63 14.67 13.31
C ARG A 286 -10.70 15.53 14.57
N ASP A 287 -9.84 15.25 15.54
CA ASP A 287 -9.75 15.95 16.81
C ASP A 287 -8.28 16.00 17.31
N PRO A 288 -7.46 16.93 16.79
CA PRO A 288 -6.06 17.05 17.15
C PRO A 288 -5.82 17.29 18.64
N ALA A 289 -6.75 17.95 19.34
CA ALA A 289 -6.65 18.20 20.77
C ALA A 289 -6.83 16.91 21.58
N LEU A 290 -7.82 16.08 21.20
CA LEU A 290 -8.02 14.76 21.78
C LEU A 290 -6.83 13.83 21.50
N ALA A 291 -6.29 13.84 20.28
CA ALA A 291 -5.13 13.03 19.92
C ALA A 291 -3.90 13.37 20.78
N ILE A 292 -3.62 14.66 20.99
CA ILE A 292 -2.52 15.11 21.86
C ILE A 292 -2.77 14.74 23.32
N GLY A 293 -4.01 14.91 23.79
CA GLY A 293 -4.41 14.51 25.13
C GLY A 293 -4.17 13.01 25.37
N THR A 294 -4.56 12.19 24.41
CA THR A 294 -4.42 10.73 24.48
C THR A 294 -2.96 10.29 24.30
N ALA A 295 -2.16 11.00 23.50
CA ALA A 295 -0.71 10.74 23.39
C ALA A 295 0.00 10.93 24.74
N LYS A 296 -0.39 11.92 25.54
CA LYS A 296 0.11 12.10 26.91
C LYS A 296 -0.29 10.92 27.81
N GLU A 297 -1.55 10.51 27.77
CA GLU A 297 -2.08 9.39 28.58
C GLU A 297 -1.34 8.07 28.25
N LEU A 298 -1.04 7.86 26.96
CA LEU A 298 -0.27 6.71 26.48
C LEU A 298 1.15 6.64 27.08
N VAL A 299 1.87 7.78 27.13
CA VAL A 299 3.20 7.84 27.78
C VAL A 299 3.07 7.59 29.28
N GLU A 300 2.05 8.16 29.92
CA GLU A 300 1.81 8.00 31.35
C GLU A 300 1.56 6.53 31.71
N SER A 301 0.76 5.82 30.91
CA SER A 301 0.49 4.40 31.11
C SER A 301 1.66 3.50 30.79
N CYS A 302 2.47 3.83 29.78
CA CYS A 302 3.74 3.15 29.55
C CYS A 302 4.64 3.24 30.79
N CYS A 303 4.84 4.45 31.33
CA CYS A 303 5.68 4.66 32.50
C CYS A 303 5.15 3.89 33.73
N LYS A 304 3.85 3.99 34.02
CA LYS A 304 3.21 3.27 35.14
C LYS A 304 3.33 1.75 34.98
N SER A 305 3.13 1.23 33.77
CA SER A 305 3.23 -0.21 33.49
C SER A 305 4.65 -0.72 33.73
N VAL A 306 5.66 0.00 33.24
CA VAL A 306 7.08 -0.35 33.45
C VAL A 306 7.45 -0.30 34.94
N LEU A 307 7.09 0.77 35.66
CA LEU A 307 7.38 0.90 37.08
C LEU A 307 6.72 -0.21 37.91
N THR A 308 5.45 -0.53 37.61
CA THR A 308 4.71 -1.62 38.26
C THR A 308 5.40 -2.96 38.02
N LYS A 309 5.80 -3.26 36.77
CA LYS A 309 6.51 -4.51 36.45
C LYS A 309 7.90 -4.61 37.09
N ARG A 310 8.56 -3.47 37.34
CA ARG A 310 9.84 -3.39 38.08
C ARG A 310 9.67 -3.36 39.60
N GLY A 311 8.43 -3.33 40.11
CA GLY A 311 8.16 -3.25 41.55
C GLY A 311 8.54 -1.90 42.17
N VAL A 312 8.59 -0.82 41.39
CA VAL A 312 8.91 0.53 41.87
C VAL A 312 7.64 1.27 42.27
N GLU A 313 7.58 1.71 43.53
CA GLU A 313 6.45 2.49 44.05
C GLU A 313 6.44 3.92 43.47
N TYR A 314 5.24 4.41 43.15
CA TYR A 314 5.00 5.79 42.73
C TYR A 314 3.69 6.31 43.32
N SER A 315 3.60 7.63 43.52
CA SER A 315 2.40 8.29 44.03
C SER A 315 1.25 8.21 43.02
N SER A 316 0.01 8.01 43.49
CA SER A 316 -1.19 8.04 42.64
C SER A 316 -1.43 9.40 41.97
N GLY A 317 -0.89 10.47 42.56
CA GLY A 317 -0.92 11.84 42.01
C GLY A 317 0.36 12.24 41.27
N ALA A 318 1.28 11.30 41.00
CA ALA A 318 2.50 11.61 40.26
C ALA A 318 2.16 12.10 38.84
N ASP A 319 2.68 13.27 38.50
CA ASP A 319 2.56 13.81 37.16
C ASP A 319 3.52 13.10 36.18
N LEU A 320 3.30 13.33 34.89
CA LEU A 320 4.09 12.71 33.83
C LEU A 320 5.61 12.96 33.98
N PRO A 321 6.09 14.18 34.30
CA PRO A 321 7.51 14.44 34.57
C PRO A 321 8.08 13.59 35.72
N ALA A 322 7.35 13.46 36.83
CA ALA A 322 7.79 12.64 37.95
C ALA A 322 7.91 11.16 37.54
N LEU A 323 6.92 10.63 36.82
CA LEU A 323 6.92 9.25 36.32
C LEU A 323 8.08 8.99 35.35
N THR A 324 8.30 9.89 34.38
CA THR A 324 9.39 9.80 33.42
C THR A 324 10.76 9.79 34.11
N LYS A 325 10.94 10.59 35.15
CA LYS A 325 12.19 10.62 35.93
C LYS A 325 12.45 9.31 36.67
N LEU A 326 11.41 8.70 37.24
CA LEU A 326 11.51 7.41 37.91
C LEU A 326 11.90 6.31 36.92
N VAL A 327 11.22 6.24 35.77
CA VAL A 327 11.54 5.27 34.70
C VAL A 327 12.97 5.46 34.20
N ALA A 328 13.38 6.71 33.95
CA ALA A 328 14.72 7.01 33.48
C ALA A 328 15.81 6.54 34.44
N LYS A 329 15.58 6.70 35.75
CA LYS A 329 16.47 6.22 36.80
C LYS A 329 16.47 4.70 36.88
N GLU A 330 15.31 4.08 36.95
CA GLU A 330 15.14 2.64 37.13
C GLU A 330 15.73 1.83 35.96
N LEU A 331 15.51 2.27 34.73
CA LEU A 331 16.05 1.59 33.54
C LEU A 331 17.51 1.99 33.23
N GLY A 332 18.07 2.93 33.99
CA GLY A 332 19.38 3.50 33.73
C GLY A 332 19.46 4.10 32.32
N LEU A 333 18.40 4.80 31.88
CA LEU A 333 18.32 5.36 30.53
C LEU A 333 19.48 6.32 30.28
N VAL A 334 19.82 7.13 31.28
CA VAL A 334 20.99 8.02 31.27
C VAL A 334 22.14 7.31 31.98
N PRO A 335 23.21 6.91 31.28
CA PRO A 335 24.32 6.22 31.93
C PRO A 335 25.12 7.18 32.81
N GLU A 336 25.15 6.97 34.12
CA GLU A 336 25.95 7.78 35.04
C GLU A 336 27.46 7.47 34.90
N ASP A 337 27.80 6.23 34.53
CA ASP A 337 29.18 5.70 34.53
C ASP A 337 29.85 5.62 33.15
N ILE A 338 29.34 6.28 32.10
CA ILE A 338 30.15 6.37 30.87
C ILE A 338 31.33 7.29 31.18
N THR A 339 32.51 6.69 31.31
CA THR A 339 33.79 7.42 31.29
C THR A 339 33.77 8.39 30.11
N ASP A 340 34.06 9.66 30.35
CA ASP A 340 34.17 10.75 29.36
C ASP A 340 35.12 10.44 28.18
N ALA A 341 35.81 9.30 28.23
CA ALA A 341 36.68 8.73 27.21
C ALA A 341 35.96 8.25 25.92
N LYS A 342 34.63 8.09 25.87
CA LYS A 342 33.92 7.70 24.63
C LYS A 342 33.24 8.89 23.96
N LYS A 343 33.81 9.36 22.83
CA LYS A 343 33.18 10.33 21.91
C LYS A 343 31.74 9.89 21.60
N GLY A 344 30.75 10.63 22.09
CA GLY A 344 29.31 10.39 21.85
C GLY A 344 28.46 10.21 23.10
N ALA A 345 29.05 9.98 24.27
CA ALA A 345 28.32 9.80 25.53
C ALA A 345 27.43 11.00 25.89
N ASP A 346 28.00 12.21 25.79
CA ASP A 346 27.27 13.45 26.11
C ASP A 346 26.13 13.71 25.12
N THR A 347 26.33 13.38 23.85
CA THR A 347 25.28 13.50 22.82
C THR A 347 24.12 12.56 23.10
N ILE A 348 24.40 11.32 23.51
CA ILE A 348 23.37 10.34 23.90
C ILE A 348 22.62 10.83 25.15
N LYS A 349 23.34 11.29 26.18
CA LYS A 349 22.73 11.88 27.39
C LYS A 349 21.82 13.06 27.04
N LEU A 350 22.22 13.91 26.08
CA LEU A 350 21.44 15.04 25.62
C LEU A 350 20.17 14.61 24.86
N ILE A 351 20.27 13.64 23.96
CA ILE A 351 19.11 13.07 23.24
C ILE A 351 18.08 12.52 24.23
N LEU A 352 18.53 11.77 25.23
CA LEU A 352 17.66 11.18 26.26
C LEU A 352 17.03 12.23 27.18
N ARG A 353 17.78 13.27 27.56
CA ARG A 353 17.24 14.42 28.30
C ARG A 353 16.17 15.15 27.50
N ASN A 354 16.40 15.37 26.20
CA ASN A 354 15.42 15.99 25.32
C ASN A 354 14.18 15.11 25.14
N LEU A 355 14.36 13.79 25.03
CA LEU A 355 13.28 12.82 24.95
C LEU A 355 12.40 12.83 26.22
N ALA A 356 13.02 12.96 27.40
CA ALA A 356 12.28 13.15 28.66
C ALA A 356 11.57 14.50 28.71
N ALA A 357 12.22 15.59 28.25
CA ALA A 357 11.62 16.93 28.20
C ALA A 357 10.42 17.01 27.23
N LEU A 358 10.39 16.21 26.17
CA LEU A 358 9.22 16.11 25.28
C LEU A 358 7.94 15.71 26.03
N THR A 359 8.05 14.89 27.08
CA THR A 359 6.88 14.51 27.89
C THR A 359 6.29 15.70 28.66
N GLN A 360 7.15 16.62 29.13
CA GLN A 360 6.74 17.88 29.73
C GLN A 360 6.03 18.77 28.70
N TYR A 361 6.61 18.94 27.52
CA TYR A 361 6.02 19.75 26.46
C TYR A 361 4.69 19.19 25.94
N LEU A 362 4.52 17.86 25.91
CA LEU A 362 3.23 17.22 25.63
C LEU A 362 2.17 17.56 26.69
N ALA A 363 2.55 17.55 27.97
CA ALA A 363 1.65 17.92 29.07
C ALA A 363 1.22 19.39 28.99
N GLU A 364 2.16 20.29 28.68
CA GLU A 364 1.89 21.72 28.46
C GLU A 364 1.00 21.96 27.24
N LEU A 365 1.27 21.28 26.12
CA LEU A 365 0.47 21.40 24.89
C LEU A 365 -0.97 20.96 25.13
N ARG A 366 -1.20 19.89 25.90
CA ARG A 366 -2.55 19.49 26.36
C ARG A 366 -3.17 20.56 27.26
N GLY A 367 -2.41 21.14 28.20
CA GLY A 367 -2.94 22.18 29.09
C GLY A 367 -3.43 23.42 28.32
N LEU A 368 -2.63 23.87 27.35
CA LEU A 368 -2.94 25.05 26.53
C LEU A 368 -4.04 24.80 25.50
N TYR A 369 -4.13 23.59 24.94
CA TYR A 369 -4.99 23.31 23.78
C TYR A 369 -6.02 22.18 23.97
N GLY A 370 -6.12 21.60 25.16
CA GLY A 370 -7.06 20.53 25.48
C GLY A 370 -8.52 20.98 25.59
N SER A 371 -9.43 20.01 25.47
CA SER A 371 -10.89 20.17 25.44
C SER A 371 -11.56 20.46 26.80
N GLY A 372 -10.77 20.61 27.87
CA GLY A 372 -11.26 20.65 29.25
C GLY A 372 -11.77 22.00 29.77
N HIS A 373 -11.58 23.10 29.04
CA HIS A 373 -12.00 24.44 29.48
C HIS A 373 -12.63 25.20 28.30
N GLY A 374 -13.84 25.74 28.51
CA GLY A 374 -14.57 26.55 27.52
C GLY A 374 -13.72 27.74 27.03
N ARG A 375 -13.86 28.09 25.75
CA ARG A 375 -13.01 29.10 25.09
C ARG A 375 -13.85 30.16 24.39
N ASP A 376 -13.36 31.40 24.44
CA ASP A 376 -13.87 32.51 23.64
C ASP A 376 -13.59 32.30 22.14
N GLY A 377 -14.55 32.69 21.29
CA GLY A 377 -14.66 32.34 19.86
C GLY A 377 -13.56 32.83 18.89
N ARG A 378 -12.36 33.21 19.37
CA ARG A 378 -11.22 33.66 18.56
C ARG A 378 -10.04 32.67 18.53
N HIS A 379 -10.18 31.48 19.09
CA HIS A 379 -9.07 30.53 19.20
C HIS A 379 -8.73 29.85 17.85
N ARG A 380 -7.49 30.00 17.37
CA ARG A 380 -6.94 29.16 16.28
C ARG A 380 -6.49 27.82 16.87
N GLY A 381 -7.28 26.78 16.65
CA GLY A 381 -7.04 25.43 17.19
C GLY A 381 -5.83 24.70 16.61
N LEU A 382 -5.48 23.59 17.24
CA LEU A 382 -4.45 22.66 16.77
C LEU A 382 -4.86 22.04 15.42
N GLN A 383 -3.89 21.83 14.53
CA GLN A 383 -4.09 21.19 13.22
C GLN A 383 -3.57 19.75 13.25
N PRO A 384 -4.06 18.86 12.36
CA PRO A 384 -3.66 17.45 12.33
C PRO A 384 -2.15 17.23 12.34
N ARG A 385 -1.37 18.06 11.62
CA ARG A 385 0.10 17.97 11.64
C ARG A 385 0.73 18.10 13.03
N HIS A 386 0.13 18.89 13.93
CA HIS A 386 0.63 19.06 15.30
C HIS A 386 0.31 17.82 16.14
N ALA A 387 -0.87 17.23 15.95
CA ALA A 387 -1.21 15.95 16.58
C ALA A 387 -0.32 14.81 16.11
N ARG A 388 -0.03 14.72 14.80
CA ARG A 388 0.89 13.72 14.26
C ARG A 388 2.30 13.86 14.85
N LEU A 389 2.81 15.07 15.01
CA LEU A 389 4.12 15.32 15.64
C LEU A 389 4.12 14.85 17.12
N ALA A 390 3.09 15.24 17.88
CA ALA A 390 2.96 14.88 19.28
C ALA A 390 2.84 13.36 19.49
N VAL A 391 2.01 12.70 18.68
CA VAL A 391 1.86 11.25 18.71
C VAL A 391 3.17 10.57 18.30
N GLY A 392 3.82 11.02 17.22
CA GLY A 392 5.11 10.48 16.80
C GLY A 392 6.19 10.57 17.88
N ALA A 393 6.23 11.69 18.61
CA ALA A 393 7.13 11.87 19.74
C ALA A 393 6.80 10.93 20.92
N ALA A 394 5.52 10.83 21.30
CA ALA A 394 5.06 9.93 22.35
C ALA A 394 5.38 8.46 22.03
N VAL A 395 5.13 8.04 20.78
CA VAL A 395 5.43 6.68 20.32
C VAL A 395 6.92 6.40 20.34
N SER A 396 7.75 7.34 19.86
CA SER A 396 9.20 7.18 19.90
C SER A 396 9.72 7.00 21.34
N PHE A 397 9.11 7.70 22.31
CA PHE A 397 9.43 7.54 23.73
C PHE A 397 9.05 6.14 24.24
N ILE A 398 7.79 5.72 24.07
CA ILE A 398 7.32 4.45 24.64
C ILE A 398 8.00 3.24 23.99
N ASP A 399 8.34 3.32 22.71
CA ASP A 399 9.07 2.29 21.96
C ASP A 399 10.46 2.09 22.57
N PHE A 400 11.23 3.18 22.68
CA PHE A 400 12.56 3.15 23.28
C PHE A 400 12.57 2.65 24.75
N VAL A 401 11.62 3.14 25.57
CA VAL A 401 11.51 2.73 26.98
C VAL A 401 11.18 1.25 27.10
N THR A 402 10.27 0.74 26.26
CA THR A 402 9.83 -0.66 26.30
C THR A 402 10.91 -1.60 25.80
N GLU A 403 11.61 -1.22 24.73
CA GLU A 403 12.78 -1.96 24.23
C GLU A 403 13.85 -2.05 25.31
N THR A 404 14.17 -0.93 25.96
CA THR A 404 15.16 -0.91 27.05
C THR A 404 14.71 -1.78 28.23
N PHE A 405 13.44 -1.70 28.63
CA PHE A 405 12.89 -2.53 29.70
C PHE A 405 13.04 -4.03 29.39
N ARG A 406 12.72 -4.46 28.16
CA ARG A 406 12.88 -5.86 27.74
C ARG A 406 14.34 -6.31 27.75
N GLU A 407 15.25 -5.48 27.26
CA GLU A 407 16.67 -5.80 27.27
C GLU A 407 17.19 -6.00 28.71
N ARG A 408 16.73 -5.17 29.65
CA ARG A 408 17.08 -5.30 31.07
C ARG A 408 16.48 -6.56 31.69
N GLN A 409 15.22 -6.85 31.41
CA GLN A 409 14.55 -8.06 31.90
C GLN A 409 15.28 -9.33 31.44
N LEU A 410 15.64 -9.41 30.15
CA LEU A 410 16.40 -10.53 29.61
C LEU A 410 17.78 -10.68 30.27
N ARG A 411 18.45 -9.58 30.60
CA ARG A 411 19.72 -9.62 31.33
C ARG A 411 19.52 -10.11 32.77
N ASP A 412 18.53 -9.59 33.49
CA ASP A 412 18.26 -9.99 34.87
C ASP A 412 17.92 -11.50 34.93
N ASP A 413 17.12 -12.00 33.99
CA ASP A 413 16.80 -13.42 33.85
C ASP A 413 18.05 -14.27 33.58
N ALA A 414 18.91 -13.85 32.65
CA ALA A 414 20.17 -14.54 32.34
C ALA A 414 21.15 -14.56 33.54
N THR A 415 21.16 -13.51 34.36
CA THR A 415 22.02 -13.44 35.55
C THR A 415 21.50 -14.30 36.70
N SER A 416 20.18 -14.53 36.78
CA SER A 416 19.54 -15.40 37.77
C SER A 416 19.81 -16.90 37.54
N VAL A 417 20.12 -17.30 36.30
CA VAL A 417 20.34 -18.69 35.89
C VAL A 417 21.83 -19.10 35.98
N ALA A 418 22.76 -18.16 36.14
CA ALA A 418 24.19 -18.46 36.24
C ALA A 418 24.56 -19.13 37.59
N PRO A 419 25.26 -20.28 37.60
CA PRO A 419 25.61 -20.97 38.84
C PRO A 419 26.61 -20.15 39.68
N LYS A 420 26.33 -20.04 40.99
CA LYS A 420 27.24 -19.37 41.94
C LYS A 420 28.63 -20.03 41.91
N PRO A 421 29.73 -19.27 41.85
CA PRO A 421 31.07 -19.83 41.93
C PRO A 421 31.26 -20.53 43.28
N ALA A 422 31.70 -21.80 43.22
CA ALA A 422 31.96 -22.60 44.39
C ALA A 422 33.01 -21.91 45.28
N THR A 423 32.64 -21.61 46.52
CA THR A 423 33.55 -21.17 47.57
C THR A 423 34.56 -22.29 47.84
N MET A 424 35.79 -22.13 47.34
CA MET A 424 36.91 -22.98 47.76
C MET A 424 37.18 -22.71 49.24
N ALA A 425 36.85 -23.69 50.09
CA ALA A 425 37.32 -23.76 51.45
C ALA A 425 38.85 -23.93 51.43
N LYS A 426 39.58 -22.94 51.94
CA LYS A 426 41.00 -23.09 52.26
C LYS A 426 41.10 -24.11 53.41
N SER A 427 41.76 -25.23 53.14
CA SER A 427 42.22 -26.18 54.15
C SER A 427 43.55 -25.73 54.74
#